data_AF-A0A924LVP2-F1
#
_entry.id   AF-A0A924LVP2-F1
#
_cell.length_a   1.000
_cell.length_b   1.000
_cell.length_c   1.000
_cell.angle_alpha   90.00
_cell.angle_beta   90.00
_cell.angle_gamma   90.00
#
_symmetry.space_group_name_H-M   'P 1'
#
loop_
_entity.id
_entity.type
_entity.pdbx_description
1 polymer ?
#
loop_
_entity_poly.entity_id
_entity_poly.type
_entity_poly.pdbx_seq_one_letter_code
_entity_poly.pdbx_strand_id
1 'polypeptide(L)'
;MTERQDNMQRIGVRGYVAAVTLIAIAATGALAQLDGIGSRHLLPGALAFAVAFVIVQLLPIPVPRGSQTEMVRLEEALVVPMVLVLSPALAVLSIGAGMLAGLLISRASGLKIVFNVAQMMAATAACAAIVHAAVGDLPQPTAAAIASAVLGLIAMFAANQLFMAGIMNRAGAGPLRMALFDGLALKGAMWVANAAIGLMLVLPVYHAPLLALAALVPLAFLHIAYRASAVHARDVQRLSELNTATGGMAGEIRPDPIARQLALSAREVVGSSGAEVTVFVIGRSFSISCDDAGELHTGER
;
A
#
# COMPACT_ATOMS: atom_id res chain seq x y z
N MET A 1 -21.35 -14.75 22.44
CA MET A 1 -21.86 -14.05 21.23
C MET A 1 -20.74 -13.65 20.27
N THR A 2 -19.58 -13.23 20.78
CA THR A 2 -18.39 -12.84 19.99
C THR A 2 -17.86 -13.93 19.05
N GLU A 3 -17.71 -15.17 19.50
CA GLU A 3 -17.15 -16.25 18.68
C GLU A 3 -17.96 -16.58 17.42
N ARG A 4 -19.30 -16.48 17.49
CA ARG A 4 -20.18 -16.72 16.34
C ARG A 4 -20.06 -15.60 15.30
N GLN A 5 -19.90 -14.35 15.75
CA GLN A 5 -19.70 -13.20 14.86
C GLN A 5 -18.36 -13.30 14.12
N ASP A 6 -17.30 -13.69 14.82
CA ASP A 6 -15.97 -13.89 14.22
C ASP A 6 -15.99 -14.99 13.15
N ASN A 7 -16.66 -16.11 13.42
CA ASN A 7 -16.78 -17.21 12.46
C ASN A 7 -17.57 -16.80 11.20
N MET A 8 -18.67 -16.05 11.36
CA MET A 8 -19.45 -15.55 10.23
C MET A 8 -18.66 -14.57 9.37
N GLN A 9 -17.89 -13.67 9.99
CA GLN A 9 -17.00 -12.75 9.27
C GLN A 9 -15.93 -13.50 8.48
N ARG A 10 -15.28 -14.49 9.09
CA ARG A 10 -14.26 -15.32 8.41
C ARG A 10 -14.82 -16.07 7.19
N ILE A 11 -16.02 -16.62 7.29
CA ILE A 11 -16.70 -17.29 6.17
C ILE A 11 -17.01 -16.30 5.05
N GLY A 12 -17.54 -15.12 5.39
CA GLY A 12 -17.85 -14.06 4.42
C GLY A 12 -16.62 -13.57 3.66
N VAL A 13 -15.51 -13.35 4.36
CA VAL A 13 -14.21 -12.96 3.77
C VAL A 13 -13.70 -14.04 2.82
N ARG A 14 -13.67 -15.31 3.23
CA ARG A 14 -13.19 -16.41 2.37
C ARG A 14 -14.02 -16.59 1.11
N GLY A 15 -15.36 -16.54 1.24
CA GLY A 15 -16.26 -16.61 0.09
C GLY A 15 -16.04 -15.46 -0.90
N TYR A 16 -15.78 -14.26 -0.39
CA TYR A 16 -15.45 -13.11 -1.23
C TYR A 16 -14.12 -13.28 -1.97
N VAL A 17 -13.06 -13.71 -1.27
CA VAL A 17 -11.76 -13.98 -1.90
C VAL A 17 -11.87 -15.05 -2.99
N ALA A 18 -12.65 -16.11 -2.76
CA ALA A 18 -12.92 -17.12 -3.77
C ALA A 18 -13.64 -16.54 -4.99
N ALA A 19 -14.65 -15.68 -4.80
CA ALA A 19 -15.35 -15.02 -5.89
C ALA A 19 -14.43 -14.13 -6.74
N VAL A 20 -13.59 -13.30 -6.10
CA VAL A 20 -12.60 -12.46 -6.81
C VAL A 20 -11.59 -13.32 -7.58
N THR A 21 -11.17 -14.45 -6.99
CA THR A 21 -10.27 -15.41 -7.66
C THR A 21 -10.92 -16.03 -8.90
N LEU A 22 -12.19 -16.42 -8.82
CA LEU A 22 -12.93 -16.94 -9.97
C LEU A 22 -13.10 -15.89 -11.07
N ILE A 23 -13.37 -14.63 -10.71
CA ILE A 23 -13.43 -13.51 -11.67
C ILE A 23 -12.08 -13.35 -12.37
N ALA A 24 -10.97 -13.35 -11.63
CA ALA A 24 -9.63 -13.22 -12.19
C ALA A 24 -9.31 -14.37 -13.17
N ILE A 25 -9.60 -15.61 -12.78
CA ILE A 25 -9.38 -16.79 -13.64
C ILE A 25 -10.25 -16.72 -14.90
N ALA A 26 -11.54 -16.41 -14.77
CA ALA A 26 -12.47 -16.31 -15.89
C ALA A 26 -12.06 -15.19 -16.86
N ALA A 27 -11.70 -14.01 -16.35
CA ALA A 27 -11.25 -12.89 -17.16
C ALA A 27 -9.93 -13.20 -17.89
N THR A 28 -8.96 -13.80 -17.19
CA THR A 28 -7.69 -14.24 -17.82
C THR A 28 -7.93 -15.29 -18.89
N GLY A 29 -8.79 -16.27 -18.62
CA GLY A 29 -9.17 -17.32 -19.57
C GLY A 29 -9.86 -16.77 -20.81
N ALA A 30 -10.77 -15.80 -20.64
CA ALA A 30 -11.44 -15.12 -21.75
C ALA A 30 -10.45 -14.34 -22.63
N LEU A 31 -9.53 -13.59 -22.02
CA LEU A 31 -8.45 -12.89 -22.75
C LEU A 31 -7.51 -13.87 -23.46
N ALA A 32 -7.21 -15.02 -22.85
CA ALA A 32 -6.37 -16.05 -23.48
C ALA A 32 -7.02 -16.70 -24.72
N GLN A 33 -8.35 -16.63 -24.87
CA GLN A 33 -9.01 -17.05 -26.12
C GLN A 33 -8.86 -16.02 -27.25
N LEU A 34 -8.59 -14.76 -26.89
CA LEU A 34 -8.33 -13.68 -27.85
C LEU A 34 -6.86 -13.73 -28.32
N ASP A 35 -5.95 -14.18 -27.46
CA ASP A 35 -4.54 -14.36 -27.79
C ASP A 35 -4.34 -15.42 -28.90
N GLY A 36 -3.86 -14.97 -30.07
CA GLY A 36 -3.44 -15.88 -31.14
C GLY A 36 -2.24 -16.77 -30.75
N ILE A 37 -2.00 -17.85 -31.52
CA ILE A 37 -0.91 -18.84 -31.30
C ILE A 37 0.50 -18.21 -31.33
N GLY A 38 0.63 -16.95 -31.78
CA GLY A 38 1.89 -16.23 -31.96
C GLY A 38 2.59 -15.73 -30.69
N SER A 39 1.95 -15.66 -29.51
CA SER A 39 2.45 -14.88 -28.36
C SER A 39 3.73 -15.38 -27.67
N ARG A 40 4.30 -16.53 -28.09
CA ARG A 40 5.48 -17.12 -27.43
C ARG A 40 6.72 -16.23 -27.45
N HIS A 41 6.89 -15.42 -28.50
CA HIS A 41 8.03 -14.50 -28.62
C HIS A 41 7.99 -13.36 -27.58
N LEU A 42 6.84 -13.14 -26.92
CA LEU A 42 6.65 -12.12 -25.88
C LEU A 42 6.98 -12.63 -24.47
N LEU A 43 7.28 -13.93 -24.30
CA LEU A 43 7.61 -14.51 -22.99
C LEU A 43 8.80 -13.83 -22.28
N PRO A 44 9.91 -13.47 -22.95
CA PRO A 44 10.98 -12.73 -22.30
C PRO A 44 10.53 -11.36 -21.77
N GLY A 45 9.67 -10.67 -22.52
CA GLY A 45 9.07 -9.41 -22.10
C GLY A 45 8.16 -9.58 -20.88
N ALA A 46 7.29 -10.60 -20.92
CA ALA A 46 6.43 -10.98 -19.80
C ALA A 46 7.23 -11.27 -18.52
N LEU A 47 8.32 -12.04 -18.64
CA LEU A 47 9.22 -12.31 -17.52
C LEU A 47 9.91 -11.04 -17.01
N ALA A 48 10.38 -10.17 -17.90
CA ALA A 48 10.99 -8.90 -17.53
C ALA A 48 10.01 -7.99 -16.75
N PHE A 49 8.75 -7.90 -17.19
CA PHE A 49 7.71 -7.18 -16.45
C PHE A 49 7.38 -7.81 -15.11
N ALA A 50 7.29 -9.14 -15.03
CA ALA A 50 7.08 -9.83 -13.75
C ALA A 50 8.22 -9.53 -12.75
N VAL A 51 9.48 -9.54 -13.20
CA VAL A 51 10.64 -9.18 -12.37
C VAL A 51 10.59 -7.70 -11.97
N ALA A 52 10.31 -6.79 -12.90
CA ALA A 52 10.17 -5.36 -12.59
C ALA A 52 9.07 -5.12 -11.55
N PHE A 53 7.96 -5.86 -11.65
CA PHE A 53 6.88 -5.81 -10.69
C PHE A 53 7.30 -6.29 -9.31
N VAL A 54 8.05 -7.40 -9.21
CA VAL A 54 8.64 -7.85 -7.94
C VAL A 54 9.50 -6.76 -7.31
N ILE A 55 10.37 -6.10 -8.09
CA ILE A 55 11.24 -5.03 -7.60
C ILE A 55 10.40 -3.89 -7.03
N VAL A 56 9.39 -3.41 -7.77
CA VAL A 56 8.48 -2.36 -7.30
C VAL A 56 7.70 -2.79 -6.05
N GLN A 57 7.30 -4.07 -5.96
CA GLN A 57 6.59 -4.62 -4.81
C GLN A 57 7.41 -4.56 -3.51
N LEU A 58 8.73 -4.67 -3.64
CA LEU A 58 9.69 -4.64 -2.54
C LEU A 58 10.10 -3.22 -2.13
N LEU A 59 9.65 -2.19 -2.86
CA LEU A 59 9.97 -0.78 -2.61
C LEU A 59 8.72 0.04 -2.21
N PRO A 60 7.98 -0.33 -1.14
CA PRO A 60 6.84 0.47 -0.69
C PRO A 60 7.27 1.84 -0.18
N ILE A 61 6.51 2.87 -0.52
CA ILE A 61 6.71 4.24 -0.06
C ILE A 61 5.80 4.47 1.16
N PRO A 62 6.36 4.68 2.37
CA PRO A 62 5.56 4.99 3.54
C PRO A 62 5.03 6.41 3.47
N VAL A 63 3.71 6.57 3.42
CA VAL A 63 3.03 7.87 3.48
C VAL A 63 2.32 8.00 4.83
N PRO A 64 2.73 8.95 5.69
CA PRO A 64 2.05 9.18 6.97
C PRO A 64 0.62 9.71 6.72
N ARG A 65 -0.37 9.09 7.37
CA ARG A 65 -1.78 9.44 7.29
C ARG A 65 -2.40 9.40 8.70
N GLY A 66 -2.37 10.55 9.37
CA GLY A 66 -2.76 10.63 10.79
C GLY A 66 -1.84 9.75 11.64
N SER A 67 -2.42 8.88 12.47
CA SER A 67 -1.68 7.94 13.31
C SER A 67 -1.20 6.67 12.59
N GLN A 68 -1.56 6.49 11.32
CA GLN A 68 -1.20 5.30 10.55
C GLN A 68 -0.26 5.65 9.40
N THR A 69 0.65 4.73 9.06
CA THR A 69 1.48 4.84 7.84
C THR A 69 0.85 3.98 6.76
N GLU A 70 0.38 4.61 5.68
CA GLU A 70 -0.12 3.91 4.50
C GLU A 70 1.06 3.58 3.58
N MET A 71 1.14 2.33 3.10
CA MET A 71 2.23 1.90 2.23
C MET A 71 1.78 2.01 0.78
N VAL A 72 2.30 3.01 0.08
CA VAL A 72 2.00 3.30 -1.33
C VAL A 72 2.97 2.53 -2.21
N ARG A 73 2.46 1.95 -3.30
CA ARG A 73 3.26 1.15 -4.24
C ARG A 73 3.12 1.75 -5.63
N LEU A 74 4.19 1.67 -6.42
CA LEU A 74 4.26 2.19 -7.80
C LEU A 74 3.86 1.13 -8.84
N GLU A 75 3.17 0.08 -8.40
CA GLU A 75 2.91 -1.13 -9.17
C GLU A 75 1.99 -0.88 -10.38
N GLU A 76 1.07 0.08 -10.26
CA GLU A 76 0.17 0.51 -11.33
C GLU A 76 0.91 1.17 -12.50
N ALA A 77 2.09 1.75 -12.26
CA ALA A 77 2.88 2.40 -13.30
C ALA A 77 3.38 1.41 -14.36
N LEU A 78 3.56 0.13 -14.00
CA LEU A 78 3.98 -0.90 -14.93
C LEU A 78 2.84 -1.43 -15.80
N VAL A 79 1.58 -1.16 -15.44
CA VAL A 79 0.43 -1.72 -16.15
C VAL A 79 0.34 -1.17 -17.57
N VAL A 80 0.52 0.14 -17.75
CA VAL A 80 0.41 0.80 -19.08
C VAL A 80 1.36 0.21 -20.10
N PRO A 81 2.69 0.20 -19.90
CA PRO A 81 3.60 -0.37 -20.88
C PRO A 81 3.35 -1.88 -21.05
N MET A 82 2.96 -2.58 -20.00
CA MET A 82 2.69 -4.02 -20.05
C MET A 82 1.48 -4.36 -20.92
N VAL A 83 0.35 -3.65 -20.81
CA VAL A 83 -0.85 -3.90 -21.64
C VAL A 83 -0.72 -3.42 -23.10
N LEU A 84 0.26 -2.56 -23.38
CA LEU A 84 0.56 -2.13 -24.75
C LEU A 84 1.53 -3.08 -25.45
N VAL A 85 2.50 -3.63 -24.71
CA VAL A 85 3.61 -4.42 -25.28
C VAL A 85 3.33 -5.92 -25.30
N LEU A 86 2.57 -6.43 -24.33
CA LEU A 86 2.24 -7.84 -24.22
C LEU A 86 0.84 -8.12 -24.75
N SER A 87 0.60 -9.38 -25.13
CA SER A 87 -0.77 -9.83 -25.36
C SER A 87 -1.60 -9.72 -24.08
N PRO A 88 -2.92 -9.49 -24.17
CA PRO A 88 -3.78 -9.26 -23.00
C PRO A 88 -3.64 -10.31 -21.89
N ALA A 89 -3.60 -11.60 -22.24
CA ALA A 89 -3.45 -12.64 -21.22
C ALA A 89 -2.05 -12.64 -20.60
N LEU A 90 -0.99 -12.42 -21.40
CA LEU A 90 0.37 -12.32 -20.88
C LEU A 90 0.55 -11.13 -19.95
N ALA A 91 -0.09 -9.99 -20.21
CA ALA A 91 -0.08 -8.86 -19.29
C ALA A 91 -0.66 -9.25 -17.92
N VAL A 92 -1.84 -9.89 -17.90
CA VAL A 92 -2.50 -10.32 -16.66
C VAL A 92 -1.69 -11.40 -15.92
N LEU A 93 -1.09 -12.34 -16.65
CA LEU A 93 -0.25 -13.38 -16.04
C LEU A 93 1.06 -12.81 -15.49
N SER A 94 1.68 -11.85 -16.19
CA SER A 94 2.94 -11.21 -15.75
C SER A 94 2.75 -10.47 -14.43
N ILE A 95 1.66 -9.68 -14.31
CA ILE A 95 1.36 -8.97 -13.07
C ILE A 95 0.98 -9.93 -11.94
N GLY A 96 0.22 -10.98 -12.23
CA GLY A 96 -0.14 -12.01 -11.26
C GLY A 96 1.10 -12.73 -10.71
N ALA A 97 2.02 -13.12 -11.59
CA ALA A 97 3.28 -13.77 -11.23
C ALA A 97 4.18 -12.84 -10.40
N GLY A 98 4.34 -11.59 -10.83
CA GLY A 98 5.13 -10.60 -10.11
C GLY A 98 4.55 -10.30 -8.72
N MET A 99 3.24 -10.10 -8.62
CA MET A 99 2.53 -9.86 -7.36
C MET A 99 2.67 -11.04 -6.40
N LEU A 100 2.47 -12.27 -6.90
CA LEU A 100 2.63 -13.49 -6.11
C LEU A 100 4.04 -13.60 -5.55
N ALA A 101 5.06 -13.48 -6.39
CA ALA A 101 6.45 -13.57 -5.97
C ALA A 101 6.82 -12.47 -4.95
N GLY A 102 6.44 -11.22 -5.21
CA GLY A 102 6.71 -10.10 -4.29
C GLY A 102 6.05 -10.28 -2.91
N LEU A 103 4.81 -10.78 -2.88
CA LEU A 103 4.12 -11.05 -1.62
C LEU A 103 4.65 -12.28 -0.87
N LEU A 104 5.11 -13.31 -1.58
CA LEU A 104 5.78 -14.47 -0.99
C LEU A 104 7.12 -14.06 -0.36
N ILE A 105 7.93 -13.26 -1.06
CA ILE A 105 9.19 -12.70 -0.53
C ILE A 105 8.91 -11.85 0.72
N SER A 106 7.83 -11.06 0.68
CA SER A 106 7.39 -10.25 1.83
C SER A 106 6.71 -11.06 2.95
N ARG A 107 6.62 -12.39 2.82
CA ARG A 107 6.01 -13.31 3.78
C ARG A 107 4.59 -12.90 4.19
N ALA A 108 3.80 -12.42 3.24
CA ALA A 108 2.42 -12.05 3.50
C ALA A 108 1.56 -13.27 3.87
N SER A 109 0.46 -13.06 4.59
CA SER A 109 -0.47 -14.14 4.94
C SER A 109 -1.14 -14.73 3.69
N GLY A 110 -1.32 -16.05 3.65
CA GLY A 110 -1.82 -16.74 2.46
C GLY A 110 -3.14 -16.18 1.91
N LEU A 111 -4.10 -15.86 2.79
CA LEU A 111 -5.38 -15.27 2.37
C LEU A 111 -5.21 -13.89 1.71
N LYS A 112 -4.28 -13.07 2.24
CA LYS A 112 -3.95 -11.75 1.68
C LYS A 112 -3.23 -11.90 0.33
N ILE A 113 -2.35 -12.89 0.19
CA ILE A 113 -1.69 -13.21 -1.09
C ILE A 113 -2.74 -13.52 -2.15
N VAL A 114 -3.62 -14.49 -1.89
CA VAL A 114 -4.63 -14.93 -2.85
C VAL A 114 -5.53 -13.76 -3.25
N PHE A 115 -6.03 -13.00 -2.27
CA PHE A 115 -6.88 -11.84 -2.54
C PHE A 115 -6.20 -10.78 -3.39
N ASN A 116 -5.00 -10.34 -2.99
CA ASN A 116 -4.29 -9.26 -3.69
C ASN A 116 -3.86 -9.67 -5.10
N VAL A 117 -3.40 -10.90 -5.30
CA VAL A 117 -3.06 -11.42 -6.62
C VAL A 117 -4.30 -11.47 -7.51
N ALA A 118 -5.40 -12.06 -7.02
CA ALA A 118 -6.65 -12.16 -7.78
C ALA A 118 -7.24 -10.78 -8.11
N GLN A 119 -7.29 -9.87 -7.13
CA GLN A 119 -7.76 -8.50 -7.31
C GLN A 119 -6.96 -7.77 -8.39
N MET A 120 -5.62 -7.83 -8.31
CA MET A 120 -4.76 -7.16 -9.29
C MET A 120 -4.94 -7.76 -10.69
N MET A 121 -4.94 -9.10 -10.80
CA MET A 121 -5.19 -9.78 -12.08
C MET A 121 -6.55 -9.39 -12.69
N ALA A 122 -7.63 -9.37 -11.89
CA ALA A 122 -8.95 -8.98 -12.36
C ALA A 122 -9.02 -7.52 -12.81
N ALA A 123 -8.42 -6.61 -12.04
CA ALA A 123 -8.37 -5.19 -12.38
C ALA A 123 -7.53 -4.93 -13.65
N THR A 124 -6.38 -5.60 -13.78
CA THR A 124 -5.55 -5.53 -15.00
C THR A 124 -6.25 -6.16 -16.19
N ALA A 125 -7.02 -7.24 -16.01
CA ALA A 125 -7.80 -7.83 -17.08
C ALA A 125 -8.85 -6.84 -17.63
N ALA A 126 -9.47 -6.03 -16.77
CA ALA A 126 -10.38 -4.96 -17.22
C ALA A 126 -9.65 -3.91 -18.06
N CYS A 127 -8.43 -3.51 -17.67
CA CYS A 127 -7.59 -2.60 -18.45
C CYS A 127 -7.21 -3.20 -19.81
N ALA A 128 -6.67 -4.42 -19.80
CA ALA A 128 -6.23 -5.13 -21.00
C ALA A 128 -7.39 -5.37 -21.98
N ALA A 129 -8.59 -5.69 -21.47
CA ALA A 129 -9.79 -5.85 -22.30
C ALA A 129 -10.19 -4.56 -23.03
N ILE A 130 -10.12 -3.40 -22.34
CA ILE A 130 -10.43 -2.10 -22.96
C ILE A 130 -9.41 -1.73 -24.03
N VAL A 131 -8.11 -1.93 -23.75
CA VAL A 131 -7.04 -1.69 -24.72
C VAL A 131 -7.21 -2.59 -25.93
N HIS A 132 -7.36 -3.90 -25.71
CA HIS A 132 -7.54 -4.87 -26.80
C HIS A 132 -8.78 -4.56 -27.65
N ALA A 133 -9.91 -4.23 -27.03
CA ALA A 133 -11.14 -3.88 -27.76
C ALA A 133 -10.98 -2.62 -28.63
N ALA A 134 -10.12 -1.68 -28.24
CA ALA A 134 -9.89 -0.44 -28.96
C ALA A 134 -8.85 -0.56 -30.08
N VAL A 135 -7.77 -1.33 -29.87
CA VAL A 135 -6.58 -1.30 -30.74
C VAL A 135 -5.98 -2.68 -31.08
N GLY A 136 -6.55 -3.78 -30.59
CA GLY A 136 -6.13 -5.16 -30.90
C GLY A 136 -4.96 -5.69 -30.05
N ASP A 137 -4.30 -6.75 -30.53
CA ASP A 137 -3.35 -7.59 -29.75
C ASP A 137 -1.95 -6.99 -29.54
N LEU A 138 -1.49 -6.14 -30.46
CA LEU A 138 -0.14 -5.57 -30.43
C LEU A 138 -0.20 -4.11 -30.89
N PRO A 139 -0.80 -3.23 -30.08
CA PRO A 139 -0.93 -1.84 -30.45
C PRO A 139 0.45 -1.20 -30.65
N GLN A 140 0.61 -0.46 -31.74
CA GLN A 140 1.69 0.53 -31.80
C GLN A 140 1.36 1.69 -30.85
N PRO A 141 2.37 2.43 -30.33
CA PRO A 141 2.16 3.55 -29.41
C PRO A 141 1.55 4.77 -30.14
N THR A 142 0.32 4.61 -30.60
CA THR A 142 -0.50 5.62 -31.25
C THR A 142 -1.29 6.41 -30.21
N ALA A 143 -1.82 7.58 -30.59
CA ALA A 143 -2.70 8.36 -29.72
C ALA A 143 -3.94 7.56 -29.27
N ALA A 144 -4.49 6.71 -30.14
CA ALA A 144 -5.62 5.84 -29.81
C ALA A 144 -5.23 4.77 -28.77
N ALA A 145 -4.06 4.15 -28.92
CA ALA A 145 -3.54 3.18 -27.95
C ALA A 145 -3.32 3.82 -26.58
N ILE A 146 -2.72 5.01 -26.54
CA ILE A 146 -2.52 5.78 -25.31
C ILE A 146 -3.86 6.15 -24.65
N ALA A 147 -4.81 6.67 -25.42
CA ALA A 147 -6.14 7.02 -24.91
C ALA A 147 -6.88 5.79 -24.35
N SER A 148 -6.81 4.65 -25.05
CA SER A 148 -7.40 3.39 -24.58
C SER A 148 -6.73 2.88 -23.31
N ALA A 149 -5.40 3.04 -23.17
CA ALA A 149 -4.68 2.66 -21.96
C ALA A 149 -5.07 3.54 -20.77
N VAL A 150 -5.26 4.85 -20.96
CA VAL A 150 -5.77 5.73 -19.90
C VAL A 150 -7.18 5.33 -19.46
N LEU A 151 -8.08 5.05 -20.41
CA LEU A 151 -9.42 4.53 -20.09
C LEU A 151 -9.36 3.18 -19.37
N GLY A 152 -8.49 2.28 -19.82
CA GLY A 152 -8.23 1.00 -19.18
C GLY A 152 -7.72 1.14 -17.75
N LEU A 153 -6.81 2.08 -17.49
CA LEU A 153 -6.34 2.36 -16.13
C LEU A 153 -7.46 2.90 -15.23
N ILE A 154 -8.37 3.73 -15.75
CA ILE A 154 -9.51 4.24 -14.98
C ILE A 154 -10.42 3.07 -14.56
N ALA A 155 -10.69 2.14 -15.48
CA ALA A 155 -11.45 0.94 -15.19
C ALA A 155 -10.72 0.04 -14.17
N MET A 156 -9.41 -0.13 -14.31
CA MET A 156 -8.58 -0.84 -13.34
C MET A 156 -8.69 -0.22 -11.96
N PHE A 157 -8.52 1.11 -11.84
CA PHE A 157 -8.64 1.82 -10.58
C PHE A 157 -10.02 1.62 -9.94
N ALA A 158 -11.09 1.77 -10.71
CA ALA A 158 -12.45 1.56 -10.23
C ALA A 158 -12.68 0.13 -9.74
N ALA A 159 -12.22 -0.87 -10.50
CA ALA A 159 -12.30 -2.28 -10.10
C ALA A 159 -11.49 -2.55 -8.82
N ASN A 160 -10.27 -2.01 -8.73
CA ASN A 160 -9.39 -2.14 -7.58
C ASN A 160 -10.04 -1.57 -6.31
N GLN A 161 -10.62 -0.36 -6.39
CA GLN A 161 -11.34 0.25 -5.27
C GLN A 161 -12.60 -0.54 -4.88
N LEU A 162 -13.34 -1.06 -5.86
CA LEU A 162 -14.54 -1.86 -5.60
C LEU A 162 -14.21 -3.17 -4.89
N PHE A 163 -13.16 -3.87 -5.31
CA PHE A 163 -12.70 -5.09 -4.65
C PHE A 163 -12.22 -4.82 -3.23
N MET A 164 -11.44 -3.76 -3.04
CA MET A 164 -10.94 -3.36 -1.73
C MET A 164 -12.08 -2.96 -0.78
N ALA A 165 -13.03 -2.16 -1.25
CA ALA A 165 -14.19 -1.78 -0.45
C ALA A 165 -15.05 -2.99 -0.09
N GLY A 166 -15.21 -3.94 -1.02
CA GLY A 166 -15.95 -5.18 -0.79
C GLY A 166 -15.32 -6.03 0.31
N ILE A 167 -14.01 -6.28 0.28
CA ILE A 167 -13.34 -7.05 1.32
C ILE A 167 -13.39 -6.34 2.68
N MET A 168 -13.22 -5.00 2.70
CA MET A 168 -13.30 -4.19 3.93
C MET A 168 -14.69 -4.26 4.56
N ASN A 169 -15.75 -4.16 3.74
CA ASN A 169 -17.12 -4.30 4.22
C ASN A 169 -17.37 -5.68 4.85
N ARG A 170 -16.88 -6.77 4.23
CA ARG A 170 -17.01 -8.13 4.78
C ARG A 170 -16.14 -8.37 6.01
N ALA A 171 -15.04 -7.66 6.15
CA ALA A 171 -14.18 -7.67 7.33
C ALA A 171 -14.75 -6.82 8.48
N GLY A 172 -15.89 -6.15 8.31
CA GLY A 172 -16.53 -5.36 9.36
C GLY A 172 -15.97 -3.94 9.49
N ALA A 173 -15.20 -3.43 8.53
CA ALA A 173 -14.63 -2.09 8.56
C ALA A 173 -15.63 -0.95 8.24
N GLY A 174 -16.93 -1.24 8.27
CA GLY A 174 -18.00 -0.26 8.04
C GLY A 174 -18.73 -0.40 6.69
N PRO A 175 -19.57 0.59 6.35
CA PRO A 175 -20.38 0.55 5.13
C PRO A 175 -19.52 0.71 3.87
N LEU A 176 -19.92 0.03 2.78
CA LEU A 176 -19.21 0.03 1.49
C LEU A 176 -18.90 1.44 0.98
N ARG A 177 -19.85 2.37 1.10
CA ARG A 177 -19.69 3.77 0.71
C ARG A 177 -18.52 4.43 1.42
N MET A 178 -18.38 4.21 2.72
CA MET A 178 -17.28 4.79 3.49
C MET A 178 -15.94 4.24 3.00
N ALA A 179 -15.85 2.92 2.78
CA ALA A 179 -14.61 2.30 2.26
C ALA A 179 -14.23 2.77 0.83
N LEU A 180 -15.22 3.03 -0.03
CA LEU A 180 -15.00 3.54 -1.40
C LEU A 180 -14.48 4.98 -1.43
N PHE A 181 -15.05 5.85 -0.60
CA PHE A 181 -14.71 7.27 -0.61
C PHE A 181 -13.59 7.64 0.37
N ASP A 182 -13.22 6.73 1.28
CA ASP A 182 -12.14 6.98 2.23
C ASP A 182 -10.78 7.10 1.52
N GLY A 183 -10.19 8.30 1.64
CA GLY A 183 -8.90 8.64 1.04
C GLY A 183 -8.92 8.73 -0.49
N LEU A 184 -10.09 8.85 -1.13
CA LEU A 184 -10.20 8.81 -2.60
C LEU A 184 -9.36 9.88 -3.29
N ALA A 185 -9.28 11.10 -2.73
CA ALA A 185 -8.47 12.18 -3.29
C ALA A 185 -6.97 11.83 -3.30
N LEU A 186 -6.45 11.29 -2.18
CA LEU A 186 -5.06 10.87 -2.07
C LEU A 186 -4.77 9.69 -2.98
N LYS A 187 -5.62 8.65 -2.95
CA LYS A 187 -5.52 7.47 -3.83
C LYS A 187 -5.55 7.86 -5.31
N GLY A 188 -6.45 8.77 -5.68
CA GLY A 188 -6.57 9.30 -7.03
C GLY A 188 -5.32 10.06 -7.46
N ALA A 189 -4.77 10.93 -6.61
CA ALA A 189 -3.53 11.65 -6.91
C ALA A 189 -2.35 10.71 -7.11
N MET A 190 -2.21 9.68 -6.27
CA MET A 190 -1.16 8.66 -6.41
C MET A 190 -1.34 7.82 -7.68
N TRP A 191 -2.58 7.45 -8.00
CA TRP A 191 -2.89 6.75 -9.25
C TRP A 191 -2.56 7.60 -10.47
N VAL A 192 -2.87 8.91 -10.47
CA VAL A 192 -2.51 9.83 -11.56
C VAL A 192 -0.99 9.91 -11.72
N ALA A 193 -0.24 9.99 -10.61
CA ALA A 193 1.23 9.99 -10.65
C ALA A 193 1.78 8.67 -11.24
N ASN A 194 1.26 7.53 -10.80
CA ASN A 194 1.61 6.21 -11.34
C ASN A 194 1.29 6.10 -12.84
N ALA A 195 0.12 6.57 -13.26
CA ALA A 195 -0.29 6.56 -14.66
C ALA A 195 0.65 7.42 -15.52
N ALA A 196 1.03 8.61 -15.04
CA ALA A 196 1.98 9.48 -15.74
C ALA A 196 3.36 8.81 -15.90
N ILE A 197 3.87 8.17 -14.85
CA ILE A 197 5.11 7.39 -14.91
C ILE A 197 4.98 6.26 -15.93
N GLY A 198 3.89 5.49 -15.90
CA GLY A 198 3.65 4.40 -16.84
C GLY A 198 3.60 4.86 -18.28
N LEU A 199 2.98 6.00 -18.56
CA LEU A 199 2.96 6.62 -19.87
C LEU A 199 4.36 7.03 -20.35
N MET A 200 5.20 7.57 -19.45
CA MET A 200 6.60 7.89 -19.77
C MET A 200 7.43 6.64 -20.09
N LEU A 201 7.07 5.48 -19.55
CA LEU A 201 7.75 4.20 -19.80
C LEU A 201 7.40 3.57 -21.16
N VAL A 202 6.31 3.98 -21.82
CA VAL A 202 5.86 3.37 -23.08
C VAL A 202 6.95 3.46 -24.15
N LEU A 203 7.41 4.66 -24.51
CA LEU A 203 8.36 4.84 -25.61
C LEU A 203 9.70 4.12 -25.38
N PRO A 204 10.35 4.20 -24.19
CA PRO A 204 11.56 3.44 -23.90
C PRO A 204 11.37 1.93 -24.07
N VAL A 205 10.25 1.37 -23.59
CA VAL A 205 10.03 -0.08 -23.69
C VAL A 205 9.92 -0.54 -25.15
N TYR A 206 9.30 0.24 -26.04
CA TYR A 206 9.18 -0.10 -27.47
C TYR A 206 10.49 0.03 -28.24
N HIS A 207 11.25 1.11 -28.02
CA HIS A 207 12.38 1.45 -28.88
C HIS A 207 13.75 1.07 -28.30
N ALA A 208 13.86 1.00 -26.98
CA ALA A 208 15.12 0.77 -26.30
C ALA A 208 14.86 0.13 -24.93
N PRO A 209 14.49 -1.17 -24.86
CA PRO A 209 14.09 -1.82 -23.61
C PRO A 209 15.18 -1.77 -22.53
N LEU A 210 16.45 -1.67 -22.91
CA LEU A 210 17.56 -1.41 -21.98
C LEU A 210 17.48 -0.01 -21.33
N LEU A 211 17.00 1.02 -22.04
CA LEU A 211 16.74 2.34 -21.47
C LEU A 211 15.52 2.35 -20.54
N ALA A 212 14.59 1.40 -20.67
CA ALA A 212 13.51 1.26 -19.70
C ALA A 212 14.06 0.91 -18.30
N LEU A 213 15.20 0.20 -18.21
CA LEU A 213 15.89 0.00 -16.93
C LEU A 213 16.45 1.32 -16.37
N ALA A 214 16.93 2.22 -17.23
CA ALA A 214 17.37 3.55 -16.80
C ALA A 214 16.21 4.38 -16.24
N ALA A 215 14.97 4.16 -16.69
CA ALA A 215 13.79 4.80 -16.12
C ALA A 215 13.44 4.31 -14.70
N LEU A 216 14.04 3.19 -14.24
CA LEU A 216 13.99 2.79 -12.83
C LEU A 216 14.83 3.71 -11.94
N VAL A 217 15.83 4.42 -12.49
CA VAL A 217 16.71 5.31 -11.72
C VAL A 217 15.93 6.49 -11.13
N PRO A 218 15.15 7.28 -11.89
CA PRO A 218 14.27 8.30 -11.32
C PRO A 218 13.31 7.76 -10.28
N LEU A 219 12.78 6.54 -10.46
CA LEU A 219 11.88 5.92 -9.48
C LEU A 219 12.61 5.55 -8.19
N ALA A 220 13.84 5.04 -8.29
CA ALA A 220 14.69 4.79 -7.14
C ALA A 220 15.02 6.10 -6.39
N PHE A 221 15.36 7.17 -7.10
CA PHE A 221 15.57 8.49 -6.51
C PHE A 221 14.31 9.04 -5.84
N LEU A 222 13.15 8.92 -6.49
CA LEU A 222 11.87 9.32 -5.93
C LEU A 222 11.57 8.53 -4.66
N HIS A 223 11.81 7.22 -4.66
CA HIS A 223 11.67 6.37 -3.49
C HIS A 223 12.59 6.80 -2.35
N ILE A 224 13.88 7.05 -2.63
CA ILE A 224 14.85 7.55 -1.63
C ILE A 224 14.40 8.91 -1.08
N ALA A 225 14.00 9.83 -1.96
CA ALA A 225 13.54 11.16 -1.58
C ALA A 225 12.30 11.09 -0.69
N TYR A 226 11.29 10.29 -1.05
CA TYR A 226 10.12 10.09 -0.21
C TYR A 226 10.45 9.46 1.14
N ARG A 227 11.36 8.48 1.19
CA ARG A 227 11.80 7.91 2.48
C ARG A 227 12.45 8.95 3.36
N ALA A 228 13.32 9.80 2.79
CA ALA A 228 13.94 10.89 3.54
C ALA A 228 12.89 11.89 4.05
N SER A 229 11.92 12.27 3.21
CA SER A 229 10.81 13.16 3.62
C SER A 229 9.91 12.52 4.68
N ALA A 230 9.64 11.22 4.60
CA ALA A 230 8.82 10.50 5.58
C ALA A 230 9.48 10.42 6.95
N VAL A 231 10.82 10.26 7.01
CA VAL A 231 11.58 10.35 8.26
C VAL A 231 11.46 11.76 8.84
N HIS A 232 11.65 12.80 8.02
CA HIS A 232 11.51 14.17 8.47
C HIS A 232 10.10 14.50 9.00
N ALA A 233 9.06 14.00 8.34
CA ALA A 233 7.67 14.18 8.80
C ALA A 233 7.43 13.55 10.19
N ARG A 234 8.04 12.39 10.46
CA ARG A 234 7.97 11.75 11.79
C ARG A 234 8.70 12.56 12.85
N ASP A 235 9.85 13.12 12.52
CA ASP A 235 10.61 13.96 13.46
C ASP A 235 9.82 15.23 13.81
N VAL A 236 9.19 15.87 12.82
CA VAL A 236 8.32 17.03 13.05
C VAL A 236 7.12 16.66 13.92
N GLN A 237 6.49 15.51 13.66
CA GLN A 237 5.38 15.04 14.49
C GLN A 237 5.84 14.79 15.94
N ARG A 238 6.99 14.13 16.13
CA ARG A 238 7.56 13.86 17.45
C ARG A 238 7.88 15.14 18.21
N LEU A 239 8.42 16.15 17.53
CA LEU A 239 8.67 17.47 18.12
C LEU A 239 7.37 18.18 18.49
N SER A 240 6.32 18.06 17.67
CA SER A 240 5.02 18.64 17.99
C SER A 240 4.39 17.99 19.23
N GLU A 241 4.50 16.67 19.36
CA GLU A 241 4.02 15.92 20.53
C GLU A 241 4.79 16.31 21.79
N LEU A 242 6.12 16.42 21.72
CA LEU A 242 6.96 16.90 22.83
C LEU A 242 6.64 18.34 23.23
N ASN A 243 6.40 19.22 22.26
CA ASN A 243 6.05 20.61 22.52
C ASN A 243 4.66 20.73 23.15
N THR A 244 3.67 19.96 22.69
CA THR A 244 2.35 19.89 23.33
C THR A 244 2.44 19.34 24.75
N ALA A 245 3.25 18.31 24.98
CA ALA A 245 3.49 17.80 26.33
C ALA A 245 4.14 18.85 27.24
N THR A 246 5.15 19.56 26.75
CA THR A 246 5.86 20.62 27.51
C THR A 246 4.94 21.82 27.79
N GLY A 247 4.11 22.21 26.82
CA GLY A 247 3.12 23.27 26.99
C GLY A 247 2.05 22.93 28.02
N GLY A 248 1.62 21.67 28.10
CA GLY A 248 0.75 21.18 29.17
C GLY A 248 1.41 21.27 30.55
N MET A 249 2.69 20.92 30.65
CA MET A 249 3.46 21.04 31.89
C MET A 249 3.68 22.50 32.32
N ALA A 250 3.87 23.43 31.37
CA ALA A 250 4.08 24.84 31.67
C ALA A 250 2.82 25.55 32.21
N GLY A 251 1.62 25.02 31.92
CA GLY A 251 0.34 25.56 32.41
C GLY A 251 -0.08 25.06 33.79
N GLU A 252 0.37 23.87 34.20
CA GLU A 252 0.07 23.28 35.50
C GLU A 252 1.22 23.49 36.50
N ILE A 253 1.12 24.51 37.35
CA ILE A 253 2.02 24.70 38.51
C ILE A 253 1.64 23.71 39.62
N ARG A 254 1.57 22.42 39.30
CA ARG A 254 1.43 21.35 40.27
C ARG A 254 2.46 20.27 39.92
N PRO A 255 3.45 20.03 40.79
CA PRO A 255 4.57 19.12 40.49
C PRO A 255 4.13 17.66 40.30
N ASP A 256 3.03 17.24 40.94
CA ASP A 256 2.56 15.84 40.93
C ASP A 256 2.07 15.35 39.55
N PRO A 257 1.15 16.06 38.83
CA PRO A 257 0.71 15.62 37.51
C PRO A 257 1.85 15.55 36.48
N ILE A 258 2.80 16.49 36.55
CA ILE A 258 3.97 16.53 35.65
C ILE A 258 4.87 15.32 35.88
N ALA A 259 5.26 15.06 37.12
CA ALA A 259 6.14 13.94 37.46
C ALA A 259 5.49 12.58 37.13
N ARG A 260 4.17 12.46 37.33
CA ARG A 260 3.40 11.28 36.90
C ARG A 260 3.46 11.07 35.38
N GLN A 261 3.18 12.12 34.61
CA GLN A 261 3.14 12.02 33.15
C GLN A 261 4.53 11.75 32.56
N LEU A 262 5.58 12.31 33.16
CA LEU A 262 6.97 11.98 32.85
C LEU A 262 7.29 10.51 33.11
N ALA A 263 6.89 9.95 34.26
CA ALA A 263 7.15 8.55 34.59
C ALA A 263 6.48 7.59 33.57
N LEU A 264 5.21 7.86 33.24
CA LEU A 264 4.47 7.08 32.25
C LEU A 264 5.09 7.16 30.86
N SER A 265 5.50 8.36 30.43
CA SER A 265 6.10 8.58 29.11
C SER A 265 7.49 7.93 29.03
N ALA A 266 8.31 8.04 30.09
CA ALA A 266 9.60 7.36 30.17
C ALA A 266 9.45 5.84 30.09
N ARG A 267 8.45 5.28 30.79
CA ARG A 267 8.13 3.84 30.73
C ARG A 267 7.77 3.41 29.31
N GLU A 268 6.91 4.16 28.64
CA GLU A 268 6.45 3.85 27.27
C GLU A 268 7.59 3.95 26.24
N VAL A 269 8.48 4.95 26.37
CA VAL A 269 9.61 5.14 25.46
C VAL A 269 10.70 4.08 25.67
N VAL A 270 10.97 3.68 26.91
CA VAL A 270 12.02 2.70 27.24
C VAL A 270 11.51 1.25 27.13
N GLY A 271 10.19 1.05 27.17
CA GLY A 271 9.58 -0.28 27.19
C GLY A 271 9.87 -1.05 28.48
N SER A 272 10.00 -0.35 29.61
CA SER A 272 10.27 -0.96 30.92
C SER A 272 8.98 -1.29 31.67
N SER A 273 9.06 -2.23 32.62
CA SER A 273 7.95 -2.56 33.54
C SER A 273 7.72 -1.49 34.62
N GLY A 274 8.72 -0.64 34.87
CA GLY A 274 8.61 0.44 35.83
C GLY A 274 9.43 1.65 35.43
N ALA A 275 9.02 2.81 35.93
CA ALA A 275 9.76 4.05 35.82
C ALA A 275 9.63 4.84 37.12
N GLU A 276 10.74 5.35 37.63
CA GLU A 276 10.79 6.25 38.78
C GLU A 276 11.28 7.62 38.32
N VAL A 277 10.56 8.66 38.73
CA VAL A 277 10.93 10.06 38.50
C VAL A 277 11.23 10.69 39.86
N THR A 278 12.49 11.08 40.06
CA THR A 278 12.90 11.83 41.25
C THR A 278 13.04 13.31 40.90
N VAL A 279 12.28 14.16 41.58
CA VAL A 279 12.32 15.62 41.43
C VAL A 279 13.06 16.21 42.62
N PHE A 280 14.14 16.95 42.35
CA PHE A 280 14.90 17.69 43.35
C PHE A 280 14.46 19.16 43.35
N VAL A 281 13.90 19.62 44.46
CA VAL A 281 13.60 21.03 44.71
C VAL A 281 14.51 21.48 45.86
N ILE A 282 15.04 22.70 45.84
CA ILE A 282 16.06 23.17 46.81
C ILE A 282 15.75 22.70 48.25
N GLY A 283 16.52 21.70 48.73
CA GLY A 283 16.42 21.13 50.08
C GLY A 283 15.41 19.98 50.30
N ARG A 284 14.69 19.50 49.28
CA ARG A 284 13.75 18.37 49.35
C ARG A 284 13.78 17.50 48.08
N SER A 285 13.59 16.19 48.24
CA SER A 285 13.43 15.28 47.11
C SER A 285 12.08 14.56 47.17
N PHE A 286 11.41 14.50 46.02
CA PHE A 286 10.15 13.78 45.87
C PHE A 286 10.35 12.71 44.80
N SER A 287 9.99 11.47 45.12
CA SER A 287 10.05 10.35 44.18
C SER A 287 8.63 9.91 43.83
N ILE A 288 8.37 9.75 42.54
CA ILE A 288 7.15 9.13 42.03
C ILE A 288 7.59 7.89 41.26
N SER A 289 7.22 6.72 41.76
CA SER A 289 7.42 5.45 41.06
C SER A 289 6.09 4.98 40.46
N CYS A 290 6.14 4.48 39.23
CA CYS A 290 5.04 3.80 38.58
C CYS A 290 5.44 2.36 38.31
N ASP A 291 4.65 1.42 38.84
CA ASP A 291 4.80 -0.02 38.65
C ASP A 291 3.91 -0.55 37.52
N ASP A 292 3.97 -1.87 37.25
CA ASP A 292 3.20 -2.53 36.20
C ASP A 292 1.68 -2.38 36.38
N ALA A 293 1.21 -2.21 37.62
CA ALA A 293 -0.19 -1.99 37.94
C ALA A 293 -0.66 -0.56 37.61
N GLY A 294 0.27 0.36 37.34
CA GLY A 294 -0.01 1.78 37.23
C GLY A 294 -0.35 2.42 38.58
N GLU A 295 -0.04 1.74 39.69
CA GLU A 295 -0.15 2.30 41.03
C GLU A 295 1.01 3.27 41.25
N LEU A 296 0.71 4.37 41.94
CA LEU A 296 1.66 5.43 42.20
C LEU A 296 2.09 5.35 43.64
N HIS A 297 3.39 5.17 43.83
CA HIS A 297 4.01 5.28 45.14
C HIS A 297 4.72 6.62 45.22
N THR A 298 4.20 7.52 46.06
CA THR A 298 4.85 8.80 46.40
C THR A 298 5.68 8.62 47.66
N GLY A 299 6.99 8.78 47.55
CA GLY A 299 7.92 8.80 48.69
C GLY A 299 8.59 10.17 48.82
N GLU A 300 8.41 10.84 49.96
CA GLU A 300 9.27 11.96 50.38
C GLU A 300 10.59 11.40 50.97
N ARG A 301 11.71 11.90 50.48
CA ARG A 301 13.06 11.62 51.01
C ARG A 301 13.76 12.90 51.42
#